data_AF-A0A1D8MJF3-F1
#
_entry.id   AF-A0A1D8MJF3-F1
#
_cell.length_a   1.000
_cell.length_b   1.000
_cell.length_c   1.000
_cell.angle_alpha   90.00
_cell.angle_beta   90.00
_cell.angle_gamma   90.00
#
_symmetry.space_group_name_H-M   'P 1'
#
loop_
_entity.id
_entity.type
_entity.pdbx_description
1 polymer ?
#
loop_
_entity_poly.entity_id
_entity_poly.type
_entity_poly.pdbx_seq_one_letter_code
_entity_poly.pdbx_strand_id
1 'polypeptide(L)'
;KYSLKPVASKLSELLGGKDVKFLDDCVGDEVESAVSSASNGQIILLENLRFHVEEEGKGKNAEGEKVKAEAKDVESFRAGLTKLGDVYVNDAFGTAHRAHSSMVGVKLDQRAAGFLMKKELDFFAKVLESPERPFLAILGGAKISDKIQLIENMLDKVDSIVIGGGMAFTFKKTLEGVKV
;
A
#
# COMPACT_ATOMS: atom_id res chain seq x y z
N LYS A 1 19.01 -9.31 -4.80
CA LYS A 1 18.76 -9.22 -3.34
C LYS A 1 17.27 -9.11 -3.00
N TYR A 2 16.49 -8.27 -3.67
CA TYR A 2 15.07 -8.02 -3.37
C TYR A 2 14.09 -8.71 -4.34
N SER A 3 14.50 -9.83 -4.93
CA SER A 3 13.65 -10.61 -5.84
C SER A 3 12.50 -11.24 -5.06
N LEU A 4 11.32 -11.31 -5.68
CA LEU A 4 10.13 -11.97 -5.16
C LEU A 4 10.10 -13.48 -5.43
N LYS A 5 11.11 -14.04 -6.09
CA LYS A 5 11.20 -15.48 -6.36
C LYS A 5 10.98 -16.36 -5.12
N PRO A 6 11.52 -16.06 -3.92
CA PRO A 6 11.23 -16.84 -2.71
C PRO A 6 9.76 -16.80 -2.28
N VAL A 7 9.04 -15.71 -2.61
CA VAL A 7 7.62 -15.55 -2.30
C VAL A 7 6.78 -16.47 -3.18
N ALA A 8 7.12 -16.66 -4.46
CA ALA A 8 6.43 -17.62 -5.33
C ALA A 8 6.46 -19.03 -4.73
N SER A 9 7.63 -19.48 -4.25
CA SER A 9 7.77 -20.79 -3.60
C SER A 9 6.90 -20.90 -2.35
N LYS A 10 6.90 -19.86 -1.49
CA LYS A 10 6.08 -19.87 -0.28
C LYS A 10 4.58 -19.82 -0.59
N LEU A 11 4.17 -19.06 -1.60
CA LEU A 11 2.79 -18.97 -2.02
C LEU A 11 2.29 -20.32 -2.55
N SER A 12 3.09 -21.04 -3.33
CA SER A 12 2.76 -22.40 -3.79
C SER A 12 2.49 -23.34 -2.63
N GLU A 13 3.33 -23.32 -1.58
CA GLU A 13 3.12 -24.11 -0.36
C GLU A 13 1.79 -23.77 0.33
N LEU A 14 1.51 -22.48 0.53
CA LEU A 14 0.28 -22.00 1.18
C LEU A 14 -0.99 -22.33 0.37
N LEU A 15 -0.86 -22.51 -0.94
CA LEU A 15 -1.94 -22.88 -1.84
C LEU A 15 -2.08 -24.41 -2.03
N GLY A 16 -1.44 -25.20 -1.17
CA GLY A 16 -1.54 -26.67 -1.18
C GLY A 16 -0.75 -27.33 -2.31
N GLY A 17 0.37 -26.72 -2.72
CA GLY A 17 1.25 -27.24 -3.77
C GLY A 17 0.80 -26.91 -5.19
N LYS A 18 -0.14 -25.97 -5.37
CA LYS A 18 -0.46 -25.43 -6.70
C LYS A 18 0.75 -24.72 -7.30
N ASP A 19 0.98 -24.91 -8.60
CA ASP A 19 2.06 -24.25 -9.30
C ASP A 19 1.85 -22.72 -9.31
N VAL A 20 2.92 -21.99 -8.95
CA VAL A 20 2.97 -20.53 -9.00
C VAL A 20 4.12 -20.18 -9.94
N LYS A 21 3.77 -19.84 -11.19
CA LYS A 21 4.75 -19.46 -12.21
C LYS A 21 5.36 -18.11 -11.83
N PHE A 22 6.66 -18.10 -11.61
CA PHE A 22 7.40 -16.86 -11.39
C PHE A 22 7.95 -16.33 -12.71
N LEU A 23 7.80 -15.03 -12.95
CA LEU A 23 8.43 -14.33 -14.07
C LEU A 23 9.50 -13.38 -13.54
N ASP A 24 10.65 -13.32 -14.21
CA ASP A 24 11.80 -12.51 -13.79
C ASP A 24 11.61 -11.00 -14.09
N ASP A 25 10.47 -10.61 -14.65
CA ASP A 25 10.05 -9.21 -14.86
C ASP A 25 8.53 -9.05 -14.58
N CYS A 26 8.03 -7.81 -14.65
CA CYS A 26 6.64 -7.43 -14.40
C CYS A 26 5.95 -6.74 -15.58
N VAL A 27 6.69 -6.39 -16.62
CA VAL A 27 6.18 -5.81 -17.88
C VAL A 27 7.01 -6.34 -19.06
N GLY A 28 6.55 -6.09 -20.29
CA GLY A 28 7.25 -6.45 -21.52
C GLY A 28 6.71 -7.71 -22.20
N ASP A 29 7.17 -7.97 -23.42
CA ASP A 29 6.58 -8.95 -24.34
C ASP A 29 6.59 -10.39 -23.78
N GLU A 30 7.63 -10.78 -23.05
CA GLU A 30 7.72 -12.09 -22.41
C GLU A 30 6.66 -12.25 -21.30
N VAL A 31 6.43 -11.19 -20.51
CA VAL A 31 5.40 -11.18 -19.47
C VAL A 31 4.01 -11.20 -20.09
N GLU A 32 3.77 -10.34 -21.09
CA GLU A 32 2.49 -10.28 -21.82
C GLU A 32 2.16 -11.65 -22.47
N SER A 33 3.14 -12.30 -23.10
CA SER A 33 2.99 -13.63 -23.71
C SER A 33 2.74 -14.72 -22.67
N ALA A 34 3.45 -14.67 -21.54
CA ALA A 34 3.28 -15.65 -20.46
C ALA A 34 1.93 -15.54 -19.76
N VAL A 35 1.40 -14.32 -19.59
CA VAL A 35 0.09 -14.07 -18.98
C VAL A 35 -1.05 -14.40 -19.95
N SER A 36 -0.95 -14.00 -21.22
CA SER A 36 -1.98 -14.30 -22.23
C SER A 36 -2.11 -15.79 -22.56
N SER A 37 -1.04 -16.57 -22.40
CA SER A 37 -1.07 -18.04 -22.56
C SER A 37 -1.49 -18.79 -21.29
N ALA A 38 -1.69 -18.08 -20.16
CA ALA A 38 -2.13 -18.68 -18.92
C ALA A 38 -3.55 -19.25 -19.06
N SER A 39 -3.75 -20.48 -18.59
CA SER A 39 -5.04 -21.16 -18.69
C SER A 39 -5.37 -21.91 -17.40
N ASN A 40 -6.64 -22.31 -17.25
CA ASN A 40 -7.11 -23.15 -16.13
C ASN A 40 -6.83 -22.59 -14.73
N GLY A 41 -6.90 -21.26 -14.56
CA GLY A 41 -6.68 -20.62 -13.26
C GLY A 41 -5.23 -20.67 -12.78
N GLN A 42 -4.27 -20.76 -13.71
CA GLN A 42 -2.85 -20.66 -13.40
C GLN A 42 -2.53 -19.37 -12.64
N ILE A 43 -1.63 -19.49 -11.66
CA ILE A 43 -1.21 -18.38 -10.80
C ILE A 43 0.18 -17.94 -11.24
N ILE A 44 0.32 -16.65 -11.51
CA ILE A 44 1.57 -16.04 -11.95
C ILE A 44 1.98 -14.98 -10.92
N LEU A 45 3.21 -15.06 -10.42
CA LEU A 45 3.83 -14.01 -9.63
C LEU A 45 4.89 -13.30 -10.49
N LEU A 46 4.67 -12.01 -10.70
CA LEU A 46 5.63 -11.13 -11.38
C LEU A 46 6.76 -10.72 -10.44
N GLU A 47 7.87 -10.27 -11.02
CA GLU A 47 8.98 -9.72 -10.24
C GLU A 47 8.62 -8.37 -9.60
N ASN A 48 9.48 -7.95 -8.66
CA ASN A 48 9.38 -6.72 -7.89
C ASN A 48 9.20 -5.47 -8.77
N LEU A 49 8.00 -4.88 -8.73
CA LEU A 49 7.64 -3.65 -9.44
C LEU A 49 8.63 -2.49 -9.23
N ARG A 50 9.28 -2.40 -8.05
CA ARG A 50 10.24 -1.33 -7.73
C ARG A 50 11.63 -1.55 -8.33
N PHE A 51 11.83 -2.60 -9.12
CA PHE A 51 12.98 -2.69 -10.03
C PHE A 51 12.83 -1.70 -11.20
N HIS A 52 11.60 -1.26 -11.49
CA HIS A 52 11.30 -0.20 -12.44
C HIS A 52 11.14 1.14 -11.71
N VAL A 53 11.87 2.15 -12.13
CA VAL A 53 11.81 3.51 -11.52
C VAL A 53 10.44 4.16 -11.74
N GLU A 54 9.74 3.72 -12.77
CA GLU A 54 8.42 4.11 -13.22
C GLU A 54 7.33 3.75 -12.19
N GLU A 55 7.58 2.79 -11.30
CA GLU A 55 6.64 2.44 -10.23
C GLU A 55 6.50 3.57 -9.21
N GLU A 56 7.63 4.05 -8.66
CA GLU A 56 7.64 5.15 -7.67
C GLU A 56 7.79 6.54 -8.33
N GLY A 57 8.08 6.58 -9.63
CA GLY A 57 8.38 7.79 -10.42
C GLY A 57 9.75 8.42 -10.13
N LYS A 58 10.49 7.88 -9.16
CA LYS A 58 11.82 8.33 -8.73
C LYS A 58 12.55 7.19 -8.03
N GLY A 59 13.87 7.21 -8.07
CA GLY A 59 14.69 6.17 -7.47
C GLY A 59 16.13 6.62 -7.24
N LYS A 60 17.02 5.65 -7.07
CA LYS A 60 18.47 5.87 -7.06
C LYS A 60 19.15 4.90 -8.01
N ASN A 61 20.16 5.36 -8.75
CA ASN A 61 21.02 4.49 -9.56
C ASN A 61 22.05 3.75 -8.68
N ALA A 62 22.92 2.95 -9.31
CA ALA A 62 23.94 2.16 -8.62
C ALA A 62 24.94 3.04 -7.83
N GLU A 63 25.14 4.27 -8.31
CA GLU A 63 26.00 5.29 -7.73
C GLU A 63 25.31 6.06 -6.57
N GLY A 64 24.01 5.81 -6.35
CA GLY A 64 23.22 6.41 -5.28
C GLY A 64 22.63 7.79 -5.63
N GLU A 65 22.76 8.22 -6.88
CA GLU A 65 22.24 9.48 -7.40
C GLU A 65 20.72 9.39 -7.61
N LYS A 66 20.02 10.50 -7.35
CA LYS A 66 18.56 10.55 -7.53
C LYS A 66 18.23 10.53 -9.01
N VAL A 67 17.43 9.56 -9.42
CA VAL A 67 16.86 9.48 -10.77
C VAL A 67 15.36 9.72 -10.70
N LYS A 68 14.80 10.31 -11.75
CA LYS A 68 13.37 10.55 -11.91
C LYS A 68 12.92 9.90 -13.21
N ALA A 69 11.81 9.18 -13.19
CA ALA A 69 11.25 8.59 -14.39
C ALA A 69 10.67 9.69 -15.29
N GLU A 70 10.85 9.56 -16.60
CA GLU A 70 10.19 10.43 -17.57
C GLU A 70 8.69 10.10 -17.64
N ALA A 71 7.86 11.11 -17.90
CA ALA A 71 6.41 10.92 -17.91
C ALA A 71 5.95 9.87 -18.94
N LYS A 72 6.60 9.84 -20.12
CA LYS A 72 6.34 8.86 -21.19
C LYS A 72 6.68 7.42 -20.79
N ASP A 73 7.70 7.24 -19.95
CA ASP A 73 8.18 5.92 -19.53
C ASP A 73 7.24 5.38 -18.43
N VAL A 74 6.81 6.26 -17.51
CA VAL A 74 5.73 5.97 -16.55
C VAL A 74 4.43 5.57 -17.26
N GLU A 75 4.05 6.28 -18.33
CA GLU A 75 2.87 5.94 -19.11
C GLU A 75 3.00 4.56 -19.79
N SER A 76 4.16 4.29 -20.37
CA SER A 76 4.45 3.00 -21.02
C SER A 76 4.44 1.84 -20.02
N PHE A 77 5.02 2.03 -18.84
CA PHE A 77 5.01 1.05 -17.75
C PHE A 77 3.58 0.74 -17.27
N ARG A 78 2.76 1.79 -17.08
CA ARG A 78 1.35 1.65 -16.72
C ARG A 78 0.52 0.95 -17.80
N ALA A 79 0.80 1.23 -19.07
CA ALA A 79 0.16 0.54 -20.19
C ALA A 79 0.55 -0.94 -20.19
N GLY A 80 1.83 -1.26 -19.96
CA GLY A 80 2.31 -2.64 -19.80
C GLY A 80 1.54 -3.39 -18.71
N LEU A 81 1.42 -2.82 -17.51
CA LEU A 81 0.64 -3.41 -16.41
C LEU A 81 -0.85 -3.57 -16.75
N THR A 82 -1.43 -2.59 -17.46
CA THR A 82 -2.86 -2.60 -17.82
C THR A 82 -3.19 -3.75 -18.78
N LYS A 83 -2.27 -4.12 -19.68
CA LYS A 83 -2.49 -5.22 -20.62
C LYS A 83 -2.52 -6.61 -19.97
N LEU A 84 -2.08 -6.75 -18.72
CA LEU A 84 -1.90 -8.05 -18.07
C LEU A 84 -3.19 -8.66 -17.50
N GLY A 85 -4.35 -8.02 -17.70
CA GLY A 85 -5.61 -8.60 -17.29
C GLY A 85 -6.81 -7.77 -17.68
N ASP A 86 -7.98 -8.33 -17.42
CA ASP A 86 -9.27 -7.70 -17.74
C ASP A 86 -9.88 -6.97 -16.54
N VAL A 87 -9.48 -7.37 -15.32
CA VAL A 87 -9.95 -6.81 -14.04
C VAL A 87 -8.75 -6.52 -13.15
N TYR A 88 -8.77 -5.39 -12.46
CA TYR A 88 -7.77 -5.03 -11.46
C TYR A 88 -8.33 -5.13 -10.04
N VAL A 89 -7.63 -5.85 -9.18
CA VAL A 89 -7.96 -5.98 -7.76
C VAL A 89 -6.81 -5.42 -6.93
N ASN A 90 -7.07 -4.40 -6.12
CA ASN A 90 -6.10 -3.86 -5.18
C ASN A 90 -6.32 -4.45 -3.79
N ASP A 91 -5.39 -5.29 -3.32
CA ASP A 91 -5.39 -5.83 -1.97
C ASP A 91 -4.22 -5.33 -1.10
N ALA A 92 -3.64 -4.18 -1.47
CA ALA A 92 -2.43 -3.60 -0.88
C ALA A 92 -2.70 -2.24 -0.18
N PHE A 93 -3.48 -2.25 0.91
CA PHE A 93 -3.84 -1.03 1.66
C PHE A 93 -2.61 -0.24 2.14
N GLY A 94 -1.55 -0.93 2.57
CA GLY A 94 -0.32 -0.30 3.05
C GLY A 94 0.39 0.59 2.00
N THR A 95 0.10 0.44 0.71
CA THR A 95 0.63 1.28 -0.37
C THR A 95 -0.39 2.24 -0.97
N ALA A 96 -1.67 2.19 -0.55
CA ALA A 96 -2.75 2.99 -1.13
C ALA A 96 -2.57 4.51 -0.93
N HIS A 97 -1.81 4.93 0.07
CA HIS A 97 -1.45 6.34 0.30
C HIS A 97 -0.44 6.90 -0.72
N ARG A 98 0.08 6.06 -1.64
CA ARG A 98 1.08 6.46 -2.63
C ARG A 98 0.49 6.50 -4.03
N ALA A 99 0.77 7.58 -4.76
CA ALA A 99 0.35 7.76 -6.16
C ALA A 99 1.26 6.99 -7.15
N HIS A 100 1.61 5.75 -6.83
CA HIS A 100 2.48 4.89 -7.63
C HIS A 100 1.76 4.28 -8.83
N SER A 101 2.51 3.81 -9.83
CA SER A 101 1.96 3.23 -11.06
C SER A 101 1.04 2.04 -10.81
N SER A 102 1.42 1.09 -9.94
CA SER A 102 0.58 -0.04 -9.56
C SER A 102 -0.71 0.33 -8.81
N MET A 103 -0.78 1.52 -8.19
CA MET A 103 -1.91 1.97 -7.39
C MET A 103 -2.92 2.78 -8.19
N VAL A 104 -2.44 3.70 -9.04
CA VAL A 104 -3.31 4.64 -9.77
C VAL A 104 -3.20 4.54 -11.30
N GLY A 105 -2.26 3.74 -11.80
CA GLY A 105 -1.89 3.70 -13.21
C GLY A 105 -2.55 2.60 -14.03
N VAL A 106 -3.11 1.57 -13.40
CA VAL A 106 -3.81 0.48 -14.10
C VAL A 106 -5.19 0.96 -14.55
N LYS A 107 -5.40 1.02 -15.87
CA LYS A 107 -6.61 1.57 -16.51
C LYS A 107 -7.50 0.46 -17.07
N LEU A 108 -8.15 -0.28 -16.18
CA LEU A 108 -9.18 -1.25 -16.54
C LEU A 108 -10.56 -0.76 -16.09
N ASP A 109 -11.60 -1.14 -16.84
CA ASP A 109 -12.99 -0.73 -16.56
C ASP A 109 -13.46 -1.24 -15.20
N GLN A 110 -13.08 -2.48 -14.87
CA GLN A 110 -13.41 -3.10 -13.58
C GLN A 110 -12.22 -3.03 -12.63
N ARG A 111 -12.39 -2.26 -11.55
CA ARG A 111 -11.40 -2.08 -10.48
C ARG A 111 -12.06 -2.28 -9.13
N ALA A 112 -11.53 -3.20 -8.33
CA ALA A 112 -12.11 -3.58 -7.04
C ALA A 112 -11.08 -3.58 -5.91
N ALA A 113 -11.57 -3.40 -4.68
CA ALA A 113 -10.81 -3.70 -3.48
C ALA A 113 -10.81 -5.22 -3.24
N GLY A 114 -9.65 -5.79 -2.95
CA GLY A 114 -9.54 -7.15 -2.44
C GLY A 114 -10.09 -7.26 -1.02
N PHE A 115 -10.06 -8.46 -0.43
CA PHE A 115 -10.68 -8.67 0.89
C PHE A 115 -9.92 -8.00 2.05
N LEU A 116 -8.59 -7.93 1.99
CA LEU A 116 -7.80 -7.19 2.99
C LEU A 116 -8.10 -5.70 2.87
N MET A 117 -8.06 -5.16 1.64
CA MET A 117 -8.41 -3.75 1.38
C MET A 117 -9.84 -3.43 1.83
N LYS A 118 -10.82 -4.27 1.47
CA LYS A 118 -12.21 -4.11 1.89
C LYS A 118 -12.33 -4.07 3.41
N LYS A 119 -11.66 -4.99 4.11
CA LYS A 119 -11.67 -5.03 5.57
C LYS A 119 -11.14 -3.72 6.16
N GLU A 120 -10.00 -3.23 5.68
CA GLU A 120 -9.44 -1.94 6.13
C GLU A 120 -10.43 -0.79 5.89
N LEU A 121 -10.99 -0.69 4.67
CA LEU A 121 -11.98 0.34 4.34
C LEU A 121 -13.23 0.27 5.21
N ASP A 122 -13.78 -0.92 5.44
CA ASP A 122 -14.96 -1.13 6.28
C ASP A 122 -14.69 -0.69 7.73
N PHE A 123 -13.51 -1.01 8.28
CA PHE A 123 -13.14 -0.59 9.63
C PHE A 123 -12.96 0.94 9.72
N PHE A 124 -12.28 1.56 8.76
CA PHE A 124 -12.10 3.01 8.75
C PHE A 124 -13.41 3.75 8.49
N ALA A 125 -14.29 3.25 7.62
CA ALA A 125 -15.58 3.86 7.35
C ALA A 125 -16.46 3.87 8.60
N LYS A 126 -16.53 2.74 9.33
CA LYS A 126 -17.22 2.66 10.63
C LYS A 126 -16.71 3.72 11.60
N VAL A 127 -15.39 3.89 11.70
CA VAL A 127 -14.77 4.84 12.62
C VAL A 127 -14.94 6.31 12.21
N LEU A 128 -14.88 6.59 10.90
CA LEU A 128 -14.80 7.95 10.38
C LEU A 128 -16.13 8.57 9.98
N GLU A 129 -17.13 7.76 9.63
CA GLU A 129 -18.41 8.21 9.07
C GLU A 129 -19.58 8.02 10.03
N SER A 130 -19.66 6.88 10.72
CA SER A 130 -20.76 6.55 11.64
C SER A 130 -20.29 5.66 12.78
N PRO A 131 -19.42 6.18 13.69
CA PRO A 131 -18.91 5.38 14.78
C PRO A 131 -20.00 5.03 15.77
N GLU A 132 -19.98 3.79 16.25
CA GLU A 132 -20.77 3.41 17.43
C GLU A 132 -20.30 4.25 18.62
N ARG A 133 -21.24 4.85 19.34
CA ARG A 133 -20.96 5.74 20.47
C ARG A 133 -21.27 5.05 21.80
N PRO A 134 -20.47 5.28 22.85
CA PRO A 134 -19.37 6.26 22.91
C PRO A 134 -18.10 5.80 22.16
N PHE A 135 -17.57 6.68 21.31
CA PHE A 135 -16.37 6.45 20.52
C PHE A 135 -15.13 7.02 21.23
N LEU A 136 -14.23 6.13 21.63
CA LEU A 136 -12.98 6.46 22.31
C LEU A 136 -11.77 6.33 21.36
N ALA A 137 -10.98 7.41 21.22
CA ALA A 137 -9.64 7.33 20.62
C ALA A 137 -8.56 7.18 21.70
N ILE A 138 -7.64 6.23 21.51
CA ILE A 138 -6.45 6.07 22.36
C ILE A 138 -5.23 6.42 21.51
N LEU A 139 -4.60 7.56 21.79
CA LEU A 139 -3.43 8.04 21.06
C LEU A 139 -2.19 8.00 21.94
N GLY A 140 -1.09 7.49 21.39
CA GLY A 140 0.20 7.46 22.06
C GLY A 140 1.35 7.71 21.11
N GLY A 141 2.53 7.94 21.67
CA GLY A 141 3.75 8.18 20.91
C GLY A 141 4.76 9.01 21.68
N ALA A 142 5.94 9.19 21.09
CA ALA A 142 7.03 9.95 21.71
C ALA A 142 6.89 11.46 21.48
N LYS A 143 6.44 11.89 20.30
CA LYS A 143 6.41 13.30 19.88
C LYS A 143 5.00 13.74 19.51
N ILE A 144 4.56 14.85 20.10
CA ILE A 144 3.26 15.47 19.78
C ILE A 144 3.24 16.11 18.39
N SER A 145 4.36 16.66 17.92
CA SER A 145 4.48 17.38 16.64
C SER A 145 3.94 16.59 15.46
N ASP A 146 4.21 15.28 15.44
CA ASP A 146 3.88 14.38 14.34
C ASP A 146 2.41 13.93 14.39
N LYS A 147 1.68 14.31 15.45
CA LYS A 147 0.32 13.84 15.78
C LYS A 147 -0.70 14.97 15.87
N ILE A 148 -0.30 16.24 15.69
CA ILE A 148 -1.20 17.41 15.79
C ILE A 148 -2.39 17.25 14.85
N GLN A 149 -2.14 17.07 13.55
CA GLN A 149 -3.21 16.90 12.54
C GLN A 149 -4.10 15.69 12.83
N LEU A 150 -3.52 14.60 13.36
CA LEU A 150 -4.30 13.42 13.74
C LEU A 150 -5.23 13.72 14.91
N ILE A 151 -4.74 14.40 15.95
CA ILE A 151 -5.56 14.80 17.10
C ILE A 151 -6.68 15.73 16.64
N GLU A 152 -6.35 16.78 15.89
CA GLU A 152 -7.33 17.76 15.39
C GLU A 152 -8.46 17.08 14.61
N ASN A 153 -8.13 16.19 13.68
CA ASN A 153 -9.13 15.47 12.89
C ASN A 153 -9.97 14.45 13.73
N MET A 154 -9.44 13.97 14.85
CA MET A 154 -10.14 13.04 15.74
C MET A 154 -11.06 13.75 16.72
N LEU A 155 -10.75 14.98 17.14
CA LEU A 155 -11.57 15.74 18.10
C LEU A 155 -13.00 15.99 17.60
N ASP A 156 -13.19 16.12 16.29
CA ASP A 156 -14.52 16.29 15.69
C ASP A 156 -15.35 15.00 15.64
N LYS A 157 -14.74 13.85 15.93
CA LYS A 157 -15.35 12.52 15.72
C LYS A 157 -15.57 11.78 17.04
N VAL A 158 -14.64 11.86 17.98
CA VAL A 158 -14.66 11.05 19.21
C VAL A 158 -15.49 11.67 20.33
N ASP A 159 -16.07 10.84 21.19
CA ASP A 159 -16.69 11.27 22.45
C ASP A 159 -15.64 11.43 23.56
N SER A 160 -14.53 10.71 23.46
CA SER A 160 -13.46 10.72 24.45
C SER A 160 -12.11 10.44 23.80
N ILE A 161 -11.06 11.02 24.37
CA ILE A 161 -9.68 10.81 23.91
C ILE A 161 -8.76 10.54 25.10
N VAL A 162 -7.96 9.48 24.98
CA VAL A 162 -6.90 9.15 25.94
C VAL A 162 -5.55 9.44 25.27
N ILE A 163 -4.77 10.33 25.88
CA ILE A 163 -3.42 10.66 25.43
C ILE A 163 -2.41 9.99 26.37
N GLY A 164 -1.63 9.06 25.81
CA GLY A 164 -0.60 8.30 26.52
C GLY A 164 0.80 8.46 25.93
N GLY A 165 1.77 7.75 26.53
CA GLY A 165 3.16 7.77 26.09
C GLY A 165 3.90 9.08 26.37
N GLY A 166 5.03 9.29 25.70
CA GLY A 166 5.91 10.45 25.93
C GLY A 166 5.22 11.80 25.68
N MET A 167 4.30 11.86 24.72
CA MET A 167 3.55 13.09 24.42
C MET A 167 2.62 13.55 25.56
N ALA A 168 2.17 12.64 26.42
CA ALA A 168 1.31 13.00 27.57
C ALA A 168 2.02 13.96 28.55
N PHE A 169 3.34 13.85 28.65
CA PHE A 169 4.12 14.74 29.51
C PHE A 169 4.12 16.19 29.01
N THR A 170 4.13 16.41 27.68
CA THR A 170 4.00 17.76 27.12
C THR A 170 2.67 18.40 27.53
N PHE A 171 1.57 17.64 27.50
CA PHE A 171 0.27 18.11 27.99
C PHE A 171 0.31 18.39 29.51
N LYS A 172 0.78 17.45 30.33
CA LYS A 172 0.85 17.63 31.79
C LYS A 172 1.73 18.80 32.23
N LYS A 173 2.89 18.99 31.58
CA LYS A 173 3.75 20.14 31.84
C LYS A 173 3.07 21.47 31.52
N THR A 174 2.33 21.51 30.42
CA THR A 174 1.72 22.75 29.91
C THR A 174 0.41 23.10 30.63
N LEU A 175 -0.43 22.11 30.93
CA LEU A 175 -1.76 22.30 31.54
C LEU A 175 -1.74 22.26 33.07
N GLU A 176 -0.92 21.37 33.65
CA GLU A 176 -0.89 21.11 35.10
C GLU A 176 0.41 21.61 35.76
N GLY A 177 1.38 22.13 34.99
CA GLY A 177 2.67 22.58 35.52
C GLY A 177 3.56 21.46 36.06
N VAL A 178 3.29 20.20 35.68
CA VAL A 178 4.04 19.04 36.15
C VAL A 178 5.51 19.15 35.69
N LYS A 179 6.45 18.91 36.61
CA LYS A 179 7.87 18.76 36.25
C LYS A 179 8.06 17.45 35.49
N VAL A 180 8.52 17.59 34.25
CA VAL A 180 8.85 16.52 33.30
C VAL A 180 10.33 16.60 33.01
#